data_AF-A0A8E2DEG1-F1
#
_entry.id   AF-A0A8E2DEG1-F1
#
_cell.length_a   1.000
_cell.length_b   1.000
_cell.length_c   1.000
_cell.angle_alpha   90.00
_cell.angle_beta   90.00
_cell.angle_gamma   90.00
#
_symmetry.space_group_name_H-M   'P 1'
#
loop_
_entity.id
_entity.type
_entity.pdbx_description
1 polymer ?
#
loop_
_entity_poly.entity_id
_entity_poly.type
_entity_poly.pdbx_seq_one_letter_code
_entity_poly.pdbx_strand_id
1 'polypeptide(L)'
;SDGQSMLRATQEREHTAKSRTAGACGPHNQTLQHWHAPKYDVADNGSLCWLFGCKYYKATRTAPCSKGCKSFTDESPKPPLGNLATHTKQTHQEQLEQSSKDGEEADDDGGEVPQSTDKLMARKIMKSFIKKGLLHPKLKRTRKGFRILFAVWFIEANLPFTTGESSGLARLFRYLEVNEELPSDTTHSTDALTMDNASANDVMACTLSKLLQKRYLIPFVPENSQICYLAHVVNLVVQKMLSALNDAEDPNIVDYYLGQKFLPIHYDPNEDEEAVAHDGPERAAADKTTCENLPEEDKDEFDNIETGLTSVQKVCYVLFFAF
;
A
#
# COMPACT_ATOMS: atom_id res chain seq x y z
N SER A 1 14.90 28.65 0.16
CA SER A 1 13.44 28.38 0.22
C SER A 1 13.26 27.18 1.13
N ASP A 2 12.74 27.38 2.34
CA ASP A 2 12.53 26.33 3.32
C ASP A 2 11.27 25.54 2.94
N GLY A 3 11.39 24.25 2.64
CA GLY A 3 10.25 23.41 2.21
C GLY A 3 9.06 23.40 3.20
N GLN A 4 9.29 23.83 4.45
CA GLN A 4 8.26 24.03 5.47
C GLN A 4 7.29 25.18 5.16
N SER A 5 7.73 26.25 4.50
CA SER A 5 6.86 27.37 4.12
C SER A 5 5.90 26.99 2.99
N MET A 6 6.36 26.17 2.03
CA MET A 6 5.50 25.65 0.96
C MET A 6 4.41 24.71 1.51
N LEU A 7 4.74 23.87 2.49
CA LEU A 7 3.78 22.95 3.10
C LEU A 7 2.70 23.66 3.91
N ARG A 8 3.06 24.70 4.68
CA ARG A 8 2.07 25.54 5.39
C ARG A 8 1.12 26.24 4.42
N ALA A 9 1.65 26.81 3.34
CA ALA A 9 0.83 27.44 2.31
C ALA A 9 -0.14 26.45 1.63
N THR A 10 0.27 25.20 1.42
CA THR A 10 -0.60 24.14 0.89
C THR A 10 -1.68 23.74 1.89
N GLN A 11 -1.32 23.54 3.16
CA GLN A 11 -2.30 23.20 4.22
C GLN A 11 -3.32 24.32 4.45
N GLU A 12 -2.90 25.57 4.43
CA GLU A 12 -3.81 26.72 4.53
C GLU A 12 -4.73 26.83 3.31
N ARG A 13 -4.21 26.57 2.09
CA ARG A 13 -5.04 26.48 0.88
C ARG A 13 -6.05 25.34 0.96
N GLU A 14 -5.66 24.18 1.46
CA GLU A 14 -6.59 23.04 1.62
C GLU A 14 -7.64 23.29 2.69
N HIS A 15 -7.27 23.91 3.82
CA HIS A 15 -8.22 24.26 4.88
C HIS A 15 -9.23 25.32 4.41
N THR A 16 -8.75 26.35 3.70
CA THR A 16 -9.63 27.38 3.10
C THR A 16 -10.44 26.87 1.90
N ALA A 17 -9.93 25.90 1.14
CA ALA A 17 -10.70 25.22 0.10
C ALA A 17 -11.82 24.36 0.71
N LYS A 18 -11.51 23.55 1.73
CA LYS A 18 -12.50 22.72 2.45
C LYS A 18 -13.62 23.57 3.09
N SER A 19 -13.32 24.78 3.56
CA SER A 19 -14.35 25.67 4.11
C SER A 19 -15.18 26.40 3.04
N ARG A 20 -14.69 26.52 1.79
CA ARG A 20 -15.37 27.27 0.71
C ARG A 20 -16.16 26.39 -0.25
N THR A 21 -15.85 25.10 -0.35
CA THR A 21 -16.59 24.15 -1.18
C THR A 21 -17.39 23.17 -0.32
N ALA A 22 -18.39 23.66 0.42
CA ALA A 22 -19.54 22.86 0.83
C ALA A 22 -20.52 22.65 -0.36
N GLY A 23 -20.04 22.80 -1.59
CA GLY A 23 -20.78 22.58 -2.83
C GLY A 23 -20.58 21.17 -3.34
N ALA A 24 -21.54 20.30 -3.05
CA ALA A 24 -21.96 19.18 -3.89
C ALA A 24 -20.90 18.17 -4.41
N CYS A 25 -19.79 17.92 -3.72
CA CYS A 25 -18.93 16.75 -4.00
C CYS A 25 -19.46 15.46 -3.35
N GLY A 26 -20.77 15.23 -3.45
CA GLY A 26 -21.42 14.02 -2.97
C GLY A 26 -22.27 13.39 -4.07
N PRO A 27 -22.46 12.06 -4.07
CA PRO A 27 -23.40 11.41 -4.97
C PRO A 27 -24.77 12.08 -4.90
N HIS A 28 -25.47 12.12 -6.04
CA HIS A 28 -26.79 12.75 -6.13
C HIS A 28 -27.70 12.20 -5.04
N ASN A 29 -28.30 13.07 -4.23
CA ASN A 29 -29.11 12.66 -3.10
C ASN A 29 -30.42 12.03 -3.61
N GLN A 30 -30.45 10.71 -3.71
CA GLN A 30 -31.62 9.94 -4.16
C GLN A 30 -32.71 9.83 -3.10
N THR A 31 -32.52 10.41 -1.90
CA THR A 31 -33.44 10.18 -0.78
C THR A 31 -34.86 10.69 -1.05
N LEU A 32 -35.02 11.73 -1.88
CA LEU A 32 -36.32 12.33 -2.21
C LEU A 32 -37.34 11.33 -2.77
N GLN A 33 -36.91 10.23 -3.40
CA GLN A 33 -37.83 9.20 -3.89
C GLN A 33 -38.62 8.51 -2.76
N HIS A 34 -38.11 8.56 -1.53
CA HIS A 34 -38.72 7.97 -0.32
C HIS A 34 -39.64 8.94 0.43
N TRP A 35 -39.80 10.18 -0.08
CA TRP A 35 -40.62 11.22 0.53
C TRP A 35 -41.75 11.63 -0.41
N HIS A 36 -42.89 12.01 0.17
CA HIS A 36 -43.95 12.69 -0.58
C HIS A 36 -43.45 14.04 -1.11
N ALA A 37 -44.14 14.56 -2.13
CA ALA A 37 -43.84 15.88 -2.68
C ALA A 37 -43.84 16.93 -1.55
N PRO A 38 -42.83 17.82 -1.50
CA PRO A 38 -42.72 18.80 -0.44
C PRO A 38 -43.93 19.73 -0.44
N LYS A 39 -44.46 20.00 0.76
CA LYS A 39 -45.51 21.00 0.98
C LYS A 39 -44.91 22.24 1.62
N TYR A 40 -45.35 23.40 1.19
CA TYR A 40 -44.96 24.65 1.83
C TYR A 40 -45.72 24.80 3.15
N ASP A 41 -45.01 25.16 4.23
CA ASP A 41 -45.60 25.35 5.55
C ASP A 41 -44.90 26.47 6.35
N VAL A 42 -45.54 26.92 7.43
CA VAL A 42 -44.99 27.89 8.38
C VAL A 42 -44.71 27.18 9.69
N ALA A 43 -43.44 27.08 10.08
CA ALA A 43 -43.05 26.47 11.35
C ALA A 43 -43.55 27.29 12.55
N ASP A 44 -43.58 26.68 13.74
CA ASP A 44 -44.08 27.30 14.98
C ASP A 44 -43.39 28.63 15.34
N ASN A 45 -42.16 28.81 14.89
CA ASN A 45 -41.38 30.04 15.07
C ASN A 45 -41.68 31.14 14.01
N GLY A 46 -42.67 30.92 13.14
CA GLY A 46 -43.03 31.81 12.03
C GLY A 46 -42.10 31.74 10.82
N SER A 47 -41.08 30.86 10.82
CA SER A 47 -40.19 30.68 9.67
C SER A 47 -40.84 29.79 8.60
N LEU A 48 -40.53 30.08 7.34
CA LEU A 48 -41.03 29.30 6.20
C LEU A 48 -40.22 28.01 6.06
N CYS A 49 -40.90 26.89 5.86
CA CYS A 49 -40.24 25.61 5.68
C CYS A 49 -40.93 24.73 4.64
N TRP A 50 -40.17 23.77 4.10
CA TRP A 50 -40.69 22.65 3.33
C TRP A 50 -40.96 21.48 4.24
N LEU A 51 -42.16 20.93 4.13
CA LEU A 51 -42.62 19.80 4.89
C LEU A 51 -42.61 18.55 4.00
N PHE A 52 -41.80 17.56 4.40
CA PHE A 52 -41.63 16.28 3.73
C PHE A 52 -42.27 15.18 4.57
N GLY A 53 -43.35 14.58 4.07
CA GLY A 53 -43.93 13.38 4.66
C GLY A 53 -43.18 12.14 4.18
N CYS A 54 -42.78 11.24 5.09
CA CYS A 54 -42.18 9.97 4.71
C CYS A 54 -43.24 9.06 4.04
N LYS A 55 -42.87 8.34 2.96
CA LYS A 55 -43.80 7.42 2.28
C LYS A 55 -44.08 6.14 3.07
N TYR A 56 -43.16 5.74 3.95
CA TYR A 56 -43.23 4.47 4.67
C TYR A 56 -43.78 4.60 6.09
N TYR A 57 -43.74 5.80 6.68
CA TYR A 57 -44.13 6.03 8.07
C TYR A 57 -44.81 7.41 8.24
N LYS A 58 -45.58 7.57 9.32
CA LYS A 58 -46.25 8.84 9.70
C LYS A 58 -45.27 9.91 10.25
N ALA A 59 -44.01 9.89 9.81
CA ALA A 59 -43.00 10.86 10.19
C ALA A 59 -42.96 11.99 9.17
N THR A 60 -42.74 13.19 9.68
CA THR A 60 -42.61 14.40 8.89
C THR A 60 -41.28 15.07 9.21
N ARG A 61 -40.57 15.54 8.19
CA ARG A 61 -39.33 16.32 8.35
C ARG A 61 -39.49 17.67 7.69
N THR A 62 -38.81 18.66 8.24
CA THR A 62 -38.83 20.04 7.73
C THR A 62 -37.46 20.43 7.17
N ALA A 63 -37.44 21.25 6.12
CA ALA A 63 -36.24 21.91 5.64
C ALA A 63 -36.51 23.43 5.52
N PRO A 64 -35.53 24.31 5.73
CA PRO A 64 -35.74 25.75 5.59
C PRO A 64 -36.17 26.09 4.15
N CYS A 65 -37.08 27.06 4.02
CA CYS A 65 -37.59 27.54 2.74
C CYS A 65 -37.20 29.01 2.51
N SER A 66 -36.80 29.35 1.29
CA SER A 66 -36.51 30.73 0.91
C SER A 66 -37.80 31.53 0.66
N LYS A 67 -37.83 32.80 1.09
CA LYS A 67 -38.98 33.69 0.87
C LYS A 67 -39.26 33.86 -0.62
N GLY A 68 -40.50 33.60 -1.04
CA GLY A 68 -40.96 33.82 -2.41
C GLY A 68 -40.90 32.58 -3.32
N CYS A 69 -40.36 31.46 -2.85
CA CYS A 69 -40.36 30.19 -3.59
C CYS A 69 -41.75 29.55 -3.54
N LYS A 70 -42.36 29.29 -4.71
CA LYS A 70 -43.67 28.62 -4.81
C LYS A 70 -43.53 27.11 -4.91
N SER A 71 -42.40 26.63 -5.44
CA SER A 71 -42.08 25.22 -5.52
C SER A 71 -40.67 24.96 -5.00
N PHE A 72 -40.42 23.73 -4.53
CA PHE A 72 -39.10 23.29 -4.09
C PHE A 72 -38.05 23.33 -5.22
N THR A 73 -38.49 23.23 -6.48
CA THR A 73 -37.61 23.32 -7.65
C THR A 73 -37.13 24.74 -7.94
N ASP A 74 -37.83 25.75 -7.44
CA ASP A 74 -37.46 27.17 -7.61
C ASP A 74 -36.37 27.61 -6.60
N GLU A 75 -35.98 26.75 -5.66
CA GLU A 75 -34.99 27.11 -4.64
C GLU A 75 -33.56 27.08 -5.16
N SER A 76 -32.90 28.22 -5.00
CA SER A 76 -31.47 28.38 -5.27
C SER A 76 -30.84 29.25 -4.17
N PRO A 77 -29.98 28.68 -3.30
CA PRO A 77 -29.54 27.29 -3.29
C PRO A 77 -30.60 26.31 -2.76
N LYS A 78 -30.53 25.04 -3.16
CA LYS A 78 -31.35 23.97 -2.57
C LYS A 78 -31.02 23.82 -1.09
N PRO A 79 -32.02 23.64 -0.22
CA PRO A 79 -31.79 23.51 1.21
C PRO A 79 -31.13 22.17 1.52
N PRO A 80 -30.36 22.11 2.63
CA PRO A 80 -29.70 20.88 3.02
C PRO A 80 -30.74 19.80 3.40
N LEU A 81 -30.71 18.67 2.70
CA LEU A 81 -31.60 17.52 2.92
C LEU A 81 -30.98 16.43 3.81
N GLY A 82 -29.99 16.80 4.63
CA GLY A 82 -29.25 15.84 5.46
C GLY A 82 -30.15 15.09 6.45
N ASN A 83 -31.13 15.79 7.03
CA ASN A 83 -32.09 15.19 7.97
C ASN A 83 -33.00 14.14 7.31
N LEU A 84 -33.41 14.34 6.05
CA LEU A 84 -34.15 13.36 5.27
C LEU A 84 -33.29 12.12 5.05
N ALA A 85 -32.04 12.30 4.61
CA ALA A 85 -31.11 11.20 4.36
C ALA A 85 -30.84 10.37 5.63
N THR A 86 -30.62 11.04 6.76
CA THR A 86 -30.42 10.38 8.05
C THR A 86 -31.65 9.57 8.46
N HIS A 87 -32.86 10.12 8.31
CA HIS A 87 -34.08 9.38 8.62
C HIS A 87 -34.27 8.16 7.70
N THR A 88 -34.11 8.32 6.38
CA THR A 88 -34.25 7.20 5.44
C THR A 88 -33.24 6.09 5.78
N LYS A 89 -31.99 6.44 6.10
CA LYS A 89 -30.96 5.46 6.47
C LYS A 89 -31.27 4.76 7.80
N GLN A 90 -31.75 5.49 8.81
CA GLN A 90 -31.96 4.93 10.15
C GLN A 90 -33.26 4.15 10.28
N THR A 91 -34.33 4.59 9.61
CA THR A 91 -35.67 4.03 9.78
C THR A 91 -36.06 3.09 8.64
N HIS A 92 -35.44 3.22 7.46
CA HIS A 92 -35.86 2.51 6.24
C HIS A 92 -34.71 1.76 5.56
N GLN A 93 -33.72 1.29 6.31
CA GLN A 93 -32.61 0.53 5.75
C GLN A 93 -33.08 -0.75 5.03
N GLU A 94 -34.06 -1.46 5.60
CA GLU A 94 -34.59 -2.69 5.01
C GLU A 94 -35.29 -2.44 3.66
N GLN A 95 -36.06 -1.35 3.53
CA GLN A 95 -36.73 -0.99 2.28
C GLN A 95 -35.73 -0.50 1.22
N LEU A 96 -34.62 0.14 1.63
CA LEU A 96 -33.52 0.48 0.72
C LEU A 96 -32.86 -0.78 0.14
N GLU A 97 -32.68 -1.81 0.97
CA GLU A 97 -32.11 -3.08 0.54
C GLU A 97 -33.06 -3.88 -0.36
N GLN A 98 -34.38 -3.81 -0.12
CA GLN A 98 -35.38 -4.44 -0.99
C GLN A 98 -35.48 -3.75 -2.36
N SER A 99 -35.59 -2.42 -2.38
CA SER A 99 -35.63 -1.66 -3.64
C SER A 99 -34.37 -1.80 -4.50
N SER A 100 -33.23 -2.12 -3.87
CA SER A 100 -31.98 -2.41 -4.59
C SER A 100 -31.96 -3.81 -5.23
N LYS A 101 -32.72 -4.77 -4.69
CA LYS A 101 -32.82 -6.15 -5.22
C LYS A 101 -33.81 -6.24 -6.37
N ASP A 102 -34.95 -5.55 -6.26
CA ASP A 102 -36.00 -5.60 -7.29
C ASP A 102 -35.59 -4.89 -8.59
N GLY A 103 -34.56 -4.05 -8.55
CA GLY A 103 -34.01 -3.36 -9.73
C GLY A 103 -32.97 -4.14 -10.54
N GLU A 104 -32.62 -5.37 -10.15
CA GLU A 104 -31.66 -6.20 -10.91
C GLU A 104 -32.32 -7.31 -11.76
N GLU A 105 -33.64 -7.53 -11.70
CA GLU A 105 -34.32 -8.65 -12.38
C GLU A 105 -35.40 -8.28 -13.43
N ALA A 106 -35.58 -7.01 -13.81
CA ALA A 106 -36.56 -6.64 -14.85
C ALA A 106 -35.99 -5.72 -15.94
N ASP A 107 -36.29 -6.10 -17.19
CA ASP A 107 -36.14 -5.38 -18.47
C ASP A 107 -34.77 -5.33 -19.16
N ASP A 108 -34.48 -6.42 -19.87
CA ASP A 108 -33.84 -6.46 -21.19
C ASP A 108 -34.89 -6.22 -22.29
N ASP A 109 -35.52 -5.03 -22.32
CA ASP A 109 -36.30 -4.60 -23.49
C ASP A 109 -36.17 -3.09 -23.75
N GLY A 110 -35.35 -2.75 -24.74
CA GLY A 110 -35.60 -1.70 -25.72
C GLY A 110 -35.80 -0.25 -25.24
N GLY A 111 -34.74 0.42 -24.77
CA GLY A 111 -34.77 1.87 -24.58
C GLY A 111 -33.43 2.51 -24.22
N GLU A 112 -32.51 2.59 -25.18
CA GLU A 112 -31.21 3.25 -25.01
C GLU A 112 -31.35 4.76 -24.75
N VAL A 113 -31.26 5.14 -23.47
CA VAL A 113 -30.63 6.42 -23.11
C VAL A 113 -29.16 6.09 -22.84
N PRO A 114 -28.19 6.69 -23.55
CA PRO A 114 -26.78 6.35 -23.40
C PRO A 114 -26.30 6.82 -22.02
N GLN A 115 -26.43 5.93 -21.02
CA GLN A 115 -25.65 6.03 -19.80
C GLN A 115 -24.20 5.89 -20.23
N SER A 116 -23.40 6.93 -19.99
CA SER A 116 -21.97 6.95 -20.30
C SER A 116 -21.34 5.64 -19.84
N THR A 117 -20.82 4.87 -20.80
CA THR A 117 -20.16 3.57 -20.65
C THR A 117 -19.17 3.53 -19.47
N ASP A 118 -18.56 4.67 -19.16
CA ASP A 118 -17.64 4.88 -18.04
C ASP A 118 -18.24 4.58 -16.66
N LYS A 119 -19.51 4.94 -16.43
CA LYS A 119 -20.17 4.71 -15.12
C LYS A 119 -20.48 3.22 -14.89
N LEU A 120 -20.76 2.49 -15.96
CA LEU A 120 -21.09 1.07 -15.92
C LEU A 120 -19.81 0.24 -15.71
N MET A 121 -18.72 0.62 -16.39
CA MET A 121 -17.38 0.09 -16.17
C MET A 121 -16.88 0.33 -14.74
N ALA A 122 -17.00 1.56 -14.23
CA ALA A 122 -16.59 1.90 -12.86
C ALA A 122 -17.36 1.08 -11.81
N ARG A 123 -18.68 0.91 -11.98
CA ARG A 123 -19.50 0.06 -11.09
C ARG A 123 -19.09 -1.41 -11.15
N LYS A 124 -18.78 -1.94 -12.33
CA LYS A 124 -18.33 -3.32 -12.52
C LYS A 124 -16.96 -3.56 -11.88
N ILE A 125 -16.03 -2.63 -12.05
CA ILE A 125 -14.72 -2.66 -11.39
C ILE A 125 -14.90 -2.62 -9.86
N MET A 126 -15.70 -1.69 -9.34
CA MET A 126 -15.94 -1.57 -7.89
C MET A 126 -16.60 -2.82 -7.31
N LYS A 127 -17.62 -3.39 -7.97
CA LYS A 127 -18.23 -4.67 -7.58
C LYS A 127 -17.21 -5.81 -7.56
N SER A 128 -16.30 -5.86 -8.54
CA SER A 128 -15.24 -6.87 -8.59
C SER A 128 -14.22 -6.73 -7.44
N PHE A 129 -13.87 -5.50 -7.08
CA PHE A 129 -12.98 -5.22 -5.94
C PHE A 129 -13.62 -5.60 -4.60
N ILE A 130 -14.90 -5.28 -4.40
CA ILE A 130 -15.64 -5.66 -3.18
C ILE A 130 -15.76 -7.18 -3.08
N LYS A 131 -16.09 -7.86 -4.18
CA LYS A 131 -16.21 -9.33 -4.21
C LYS A 131 -14.85 -10.01 -3.96
N LYS A 132 -13.75 -9.47 -4.50
CA LYS A 132 -12.39 -9.93 -4.18
C LYS A 132 -12.06 -9.67 -2.71
N GLY A 133 -12.32 -8.47 -2.19
CA GLY A 133 -12.09 -8.14 -0.78
C GLY A 133 -12.86 -9.02 0.22
N LEU A 134 -14.01 -9.58 -0.18
CA LEU A 134 -14.76 -10.56 0.63
C LEU A 134 -14.15 -11.97 0.59
N LEU A 135 -13.46 -12.34 -0.50
CA LEU A 135 -12.81 -13.63 -0.67
C LEU A 135 -11.43 -13.70 -0.01
N HIS A 136 -10.82 -12.55 0.30
CA HIS A 136 -9.56 -12.46 1.02
C HIS A 136 -9.86 -12.01 2.46
N PRO A 137 -9.95 -12.94 3.44
CA PRO A 137 -10.12 -12.55 4.83
C PRO A 137 -9.01 -11.57 5.21
N LYS A 138 -9.33 -10.57 6.04
CA LYS A 138 -8.37 -9.57 6.54
C LYS A 138 -7.06 -10.27 6.85
N LEU A 139 -6.06 -10.13 5.97
CA LEU A 139 -4.74 -10.67 6.23
C LEU A 139 -4.31 -10.01 7.53
N LYS A 140 -4.11 -10.81 8.58
CA LYS A 140 -3.50 -10.30 9.80
C LYS A 140 -2.13 -9.80 9.36
N ARG A 141 -1.98 -8.48 9.26
CA ARG A 141 -0.70 -7.86 8.96
C ARG A 141 0.24 -8.30 10.07
N THR A 142 1.25 -9.06 9.72
CA THR A 142 2.36 -9.39 10.62
C THR A 142 3.52 -8.48 10.26
N ARG A 143 4.29 -8.03 11.26
CA ARG A 143 5.49 -7.20 11.04
C ARG A 143 6.46 -7.86 10.05
N LYS A 144 6.61 -9.19 10.14
CA LYS A 144 7.40 -10.01 9.20
C LYS A 144 6.85 -9.96 7.77
N GLY A 145 5.55 -10.17 7.59
CA GLY A 145 4.91 -10.12 6.27
C GLY A 145 5.00 -8.73 5.64
N PHE A 146 4.84 -7.69 6.45
CA PHE A 146 5.03 -6.31 6.02
C PHE A 146 6.46 -6.06 5.53
N ARG A 147 7.48 -6.42 6.32
CA ARG A 147 8.90 -6.26 5.93
C ARG A 147 9.26 -7.02 4.66
N ILE A 148 8.73 -8.24 4.46
CA ILE A 148 8.96 -9.02 3.24
C ILE A 148 8.36 -8.32 2.02
N LEU A 149 7.08 -7.92 2.10
CA LEU A 149 6.43 -7.21 0.99
C LEU A 149 7.10 -5.87 0.70
N PHE A 150 7.54 -5.16 1.74
CA PHE A 150 8.26 -3.91 1.60
C PHE A 150 9.62 -4.12 0.92
N ALA A 151 10.40 -5.12 1.32
CA ALA A 151 11.68 -5.45 0.67
C ALA A 151 11.51 -5.90 -0.80
N VAL A 152 10.48 -6.71 -1.10
CA VAL A 152 10.14 -7.09 -2.48
C VAL A 152 9.84 -5.86 -3.32
N TRP A 153 9.04 -4.93 -2.79
CA TRP A 153 8.74 -3.67 -3.47
C TRP A 153 9.99 -2.83 -3.78
N PHE A 154 10.98 -2.79 -2.88
CA PHE A 154 12.25 -2.09 -3.13
C PHE A 154 13.01 -2.70 -4.30
N ILE A 155 13.10 -4.03 -4.34
CA ILE A 155 13.80 -4.77 -5.40
C ILE A 155 13.09 -4.57 -6.74
N GLU A 156 11.77 -4.71 -6.76
CA GLU A 156 10.97 -4.58 -8.00
C GLU A 156 11.01 -3.15 -8.57
N ALA A 157 10.95 -2.14 -7.71
CA ALA A 157 10.98 -0.74 -8.12
C ALA A 157 12.39 -0.17 -8.23
N ASN A 158 13.43 -0.98 -7.98
CA ASN A 158 14.84 -0.58 -7.95
C ASN A 158 15.08 0.70 -7.11
N LEU A 159 14.50 0.72 -5.91
CA LEU A 159 14.58 1.86 -5.00
C LEU A 159 15.83 1.75 -4.12
N PRO A 160 16.49 2.88 -3.77
CA PRO A 160 17.56 2.89 -2.78
C PRO A 160 17.09 2.29 -1.45
N PHE A 161 17.93 1.51 -0.75
CA PHE A 161 17.60 0.93 0.55
C PHE A 161 17.23 1.98 1.61
N THR A 162 17.71 3.21 1.46
CA THR A 162 17.35 4.38 2.28
C THR A 162 15.93 4.91 2.05
N THR A 163 15.16 4.38 1.09
CA THR A 163 13.81 4.88 0.78
C THR A 163 12.84 4.74 1.96
N GLY A 164 13.09 3.78 2.85
CA GLY A 164 12.33 3.56 4.08
C GLY A 164 12.45 4.72 5.07
N GLU A 165 13.52 5.49 4.97
CA GLU A 165 13.80 6.64 5.83
C GLU A 165 13.24 7.95 5.27
N SER A 166 12.70 7.91 4.04
CA SER A 166 12.17 9.13 3.43
C SER A 166 11.00 9.68 4.24
N SER A 167 11.12 10.93 4.67
CA SER A 167 10.07 11.61 5.45
C SER A 167 8.72 11.67 4.73
N GLY A 168 8.71 11.62 3.39
CA GLY A 168 7.51 11.53 2.57
C GLY A 168 6.79 10.18 2.74
N LEU A 169 7.53 9.07 2.71
CA LEU A 169 6.98 7.73 2.90
C LEU A 169 6.47 7.54 4.33
N ALA A 170 7.23 8.01 5.34
CA ALA A 170 6.78 8.01 6.73
C ALA A 170 5.45 8.76 6.94
N ARG A 171 5.25 9.90 6.25
CA ARG A 171 3.97 10.65 6.28
C ARG A 171 2.84 9.90 5.58
N LEU A 172 3.12 9.28 4.44
CA LEU A 172 2.13 8.47 3.72
C LEU A 172 1.65 7.30 4.58
N PHE A 173 2.56 6.60 5.23
CA PHE A 173 2.26 5.46 6.10
C PHE A 173 1.44 5.89 7.32
N ARG A 174 1.76 7.04 7.91
CA ARG A 174 0.96 7.65 8.99
C ARG A 174 -0.45 8.02 8.51
N TYR A 175 -0.60 8.56 7.30
CA TYR A 175 -1.90 8.89 6.71
C TYR A 175 -2.76 7.64 6.45
N LEU A 176 -2.13 6.54 6.06
CA LEU A 176 -2.78 5.25 5.82
C LEU A 176 -3.04 4.43 7.11
N GLU A 177 -2.74 5.01 8.28
CA GLU A 177 -2.84 4.34 9.59
C GLU A 177 -2.09 3.00 9.64
N VAL A 178 -0.95 2.93 8.96
CA VAL A 178 -0.04 1.78 9.02
C VAL A 178 0.83 1.96 10.26
N ASN A 179 0.54 1.20 11.32
CA ASN A 179 1.29 1.24 12.58
C ASN A 179 2.60 0.43 12.55
N GLU A 180 3.11 0.11 11.36
CA GLU A 180 4.38 -0.60 11.20
C GLU A 180 5.52 0.41 11.08
N GLU A 181 6.61 0.18 11.80
CA GLU A 181 7.83 0.96 11.63
C GLU A 181 8.44 0.65 10.25
N LEU A 182 8.71 1.71 9.49
CA LEU A 182 9.45 1.59 8.24
C LEU A 182 10.87 1.09 8.57
N PRO A 183 11.40 0.11 7.83
CA PRO A 183 12.77 -0.30 8.02
C PRO A 183 13.70 0.88 7.71
N SER A 184 14.58 1.19 8.66
CA SER A 184 15.74 2.07 8.50
C SER A 184 16.93 1.22 8.07
N ASP A 185 17.98 1.83 7.51
CA ASP A 185 19.23 1.13 7.12
C ASP A 185 19.78 0.27 8.28
N THR A 186 19.58 0.70 9.52
CA THR A 186 19.97 -0.06 10.72
C THR A 186 19.13 -1.32 10.97
N THR A 187 17.89 -1.37 10.47
CA THR A 187 16.98 -2.52 10.68
C THR A 187 17.26 -3.69 9.73
N HIS A 188 18.07 -3.47 8.69
CA HIS A 188 18.56 -4.51 7.77
C HIS A 188 20.02 -4.88 8.00
N SER A 189 20.75 -4.13 8.84
CA SER A 189 22.17 -4.37 9.14
C SER A 189 22.42 -5.30 10.33
N THR A 190 21.44 -5.53 11.21
CA THR A 190 21.59 -6.38 12.40
C THR A 190 21.16 -7.82 12.15
N ASP A 191 21.85 -8.48 11.21
CA ASP A 191 22.19 -9.92 11.27
C ASP A 191 23.17 -10.26 10.13
N ALA A 192 24.45 -9.98 10.38
CA ALA A 192 25.62 -10.72 9.87
C ALA A 192 25.88 -10.78 8.34
N LEU A 193 26.13 -9.65 7.68
CA LEU A 193 26.61 -9.67 6.28
C LEU A 193 27.75 -8.69 5.93
N THR A 194 28.39 -8.05 6.91
CA THR A 194 29.42 -7.03 6.65
C THR A 194 30.76 -7.23 7.37
N MET A 195 31.18 -8.46 7.64
CA MET A 195 32.61 -8.75 7.83
C MET A 195 32.98 -10.14 7.30
N ASP A 196 33.97 -10.18 6.40
CA ASP A 196 34.57 -11.35 5.77
C ASP A 196 35.12 -12.36 6.79
N ASN A 197 34.24 -13.15 7.40
CA ASN A 197 34.67 -14.35 8.10
C ASN A 197 34.64 -15.49 7.09
N ALA A 198 35.80 -16.06 6.76
CA ALA A 198 35.91 -17.16 5.79
C ALA A 198 34.91 -18.29 6.10
N SER A 199 34.66 -18.56 7.38
CA SER A 199 33.67 -19.53 7.84
C SER A 199 32.21 -19.12 7.54
N ALA A 200 31.88 -17.84 7.61
CA ALA A 200 30.54 -17.34 7.25
C ALA A 200 30.33 -17.40 5.73
N ASN A 201 31.37 -17.08 4.96
CA ASN A 201 31.36 -17.18 3.50
C ASN A 201 31.24 -18.64 3.04
N ASP A 202 31.88 -19.60 3.72
CA ASP A 202 31.70 -21.04 3.47
C ASP A 202 30.26 -21.50 3.77
N VAL A 203 29.67 -21.05 4.88
CA VAL A 203 28.27 -21.37 5.22
C VAL A 203 27.31 -20.78 4.18
N MET A 204 27.55 -19.56 3.71
CA MET A 204 26.75 -18.93 2.66
C MET A 204 26.92 -19.64 1.31
N ALA A 205 28.14 -19.96 0.90
CA ALA A 205 28.43 -20.70 -0.34
C ALA A 205 27.79 -22.10 -0.31
N CYS A 206 27.86 -22.80 0.82
CA CYS A 206 27.20 -24.09 1.02
C CYS A 206 25.67 -23.97 1.00
N THR A 207 25.12 -22.90 1.58
CA THR A 207 23.66 -22.66 1.59
C THR A 207 23.16 -22.30 0.19
N LEU A 208 23.88 -21.43 -0.52
CA LEU A 208 23.60 -21.06 -1.89
C LEU A 208 23.71 -22.26 -2.83
N SER A 209 24.76 -23.07 -2.70
CA SER A 209 24.90 -24.36 -3.40
C SER A 209 23.66 -25.22 -3.26
N LYS A 210 23.23 -25.45 -2.01
CA LYS A 210 22.05 -26.26 -1.70
C LYS A 210 20.78 -25.67 -2.30
N LEU A 211 20.62 -24.34 -2.27
CA LEU A 211 19.45 -23.67 -2.85
C LEU A 211 19.45 -23.76 -4.38
N LEU A 212 20.59 -23.51 -5.03
CA LEU A 212 20.76 -23.57 -6.48
C LEU A 212 20.52 -24.99 -7.00
N GLN A 213 21.12 -25.99 -6.33
CA GLN A 213 20.91 -27.40 -6.66
C GLN A 213 19.45 -27.82 -6.42
N LYS A 214 18.87 -27.46 -5.27
CA LYS A 214 17.52 -27.93 -4.87
C LYS A 214 16.39 -27.25 -5.65
N ARG A 215 16.56 -25.98 -6.03
CA ARG A 215 15.50 -25.20 -6.71
C ARG A 215 15.67 -25.13 -8.22
N TYR A 216 16.90 -25.12 -8.73
CA TYR A 216 17.18 -24.84 -10.13
C TYR A 216 17.98 -25.95 -10.84
N LEU A 217 18.37 -27.02 -10.13
CA LEU A 217 19.19 -28.13 -10.65
C LEU A 217 20.55 -27.67 -11.23
N ILE A 218 21.07 -26.54 -10.74
CA ILE A 218 22.38 -26.02 -11.15
C ILE A 218 23.44 -26.63 -10.23
N PRO A 219 24.37 -27.45 -10.77
CA PRO A 219 25.47 -28.00 -9.99
C PRO A 219 26.48 -26.91 -9.64
N PHE A 220 26.45 -26.47 -8.37
CA PHE A 220 27.42 -25.54 -7.80
C PHE A 220 28.16 -26.25 -6.66
N VAL A 221 29.46 -26.49 -6.83
CA VAL A 221 30.32 -27.19 -5.86
C VAL A 221 31.05 -26.13 -5.03
N PRO A 222 30.65 -25.89 -3.77
CA PRO A 222 31.21 -24.81 -2.95
C PRO A 222 32.71 -24.98 -2.70
N GLU A 223 33.23 -26.21 -2.72
CA GLU A 223 34.66 -26.52 -2.58
C GLU A 223 35.50 -26.07 -3.79
N ASN A 224 34.88 -25.91 -4.96
CA ASN A 224 35.53 -25.41 -6.17
C ASN A 224 35.41 -23.88 -6.31
N SER A 225 34.51 -23.26 -5.56
CA SER A 225 34.43 -21.81 -5.47
C SER A 225 35.39 -21.33 -4.38
N GLN A 226 36.65 -21.04 -4.75
CA GLN A 226 37.55 -20.16 -3.98
C GLN A 226 37.06 -18.70 -4.00
N ILE A 227 35.75 -18.51 -3.96
CA ILE A 227 35.09 -17.21 -4.04
C ILE A 227 34.78 -16.84 -2.60
N CYS A 228 35.84 -16.54 -1.85
CA CYS A 228 35.77 -16.19 -0.44
C CYS A 228 35.21 -14.79 -0.18
N TYR A 229 34.69 -14.09 -1.20
CA TYR A 229 34.16 -12.75 -1.08
C TYR A 229 32.79 -12.69 -1.74
N LEU A 230 31.79 -12.34 -0.94
CA LEU A 230 30.43 -12.09 -1.42
C LEU A 230 30.42 -11.06 -2.56
N ALA A 231 31.33 -10.08 -2.51
CA ALA A 231 31.53 -9.10 -3.58
C ALA A 231 31.80 -9.76 -4.94
N HIS A 232 32.55 -10.85 -4.99
CA HIS A 232 32.82 -11.58 -6.23
C HIS A 232 31.59 -12.34 -6.71
N VAL A 233 30.83 -13.00 -5.81
CA VAL A 233 29.56 -13.65 -6.17
C VAL A 233 28.55 -12.65 -6.72
N VAL A 234 28.40 -11.49 -6.06
CA VAL A 234 27.52 -10.40 -6.51
C VAL A 234 27.99 -9.89 -7.88
N ASN A 235 29.29 -9.68 -8.07
CA ASN A 235 29.84 -9.27 -9.35
C ASN A 235 29.53 -10.28 -10.47
N LEU A 236 29.67 -11.58 -10.22
CA LEU A 236 29.34 -12.62 -11.20
C LEU A 236 27.85 -12.64 -11.56
N VAL A 237 26.97 -12.45 -10.57
CA VAL A 237 25.51 -12.41 -10.80
C VAL A 237 25.13 -11.17 -11.62
N VAL A 238 25.62 -9.99 -11.23
CA VAL A 238 25.37 -8.73 -11.94
C VAL A 238 25.94 -8.80 -13.36
N GLN A 239 27.16 -9.30 -13.52
CA GLN A 239 27.78 -9.46 -14.82
C GLN A 239 27.01 -10.45 -15.70
N LYS A 240 26.47 -11.54 -15.14
CA LYS A 240 25.63 -12.48 -15.89
C LYS A 240 24.32 -11.84 -16.36
N MET A 241 23.69 -11.01 -15.52
CA MET A 241 22.51 -10.25 -15.89
C MET A 241 22.80 -9.26 -17.02
N LEU A 242 23.89 -8.50 -16.91
CA LEU A 242 24.32 -7.54 -17.95
C LEU A 242 24.71 -8.25 -19.26
N SER A 243 25.33 -9.43 -19.17
CA SER A 243 25.64 -10.24 -20.35
C SER A 243 24.38 -10.72 -21.07
N ALA A 244 23.32 -11.08 -20.35
CA ALA A 244 22.03 -11.42 -20.95
C ALA A 244 21.37 -10.23 -21.68
N LEU A 245 21.69 -9.00 -21.27
CA LEU A 245 21.26 -7.75 -21.93
C LEU A 245 22.22 -7.31 -23.05
N ASN A 246 23.30 -8.07 -23.30
CA ASN A 246 24.37 -7.75 -24.25
C ASN A 246 25.17 -6.47 -23.89
N ASP A 247 25.20 -6.11 -22.61
CA ASP A 247 25.91 -4.94 -22.06
C ASP A 247 27.25 -5.31 -21.38
N ALA A 248 27.50 -6.60 -21.16
CA ALA A 248 28.77 -7.11 -20.61
C ALA A 248 29.15 -8.46 -21.22
N GLU A 249 30.42 -8.85 -21.08
CA GLU A 249 30.90 -10.18 -21.47
C GLU A 249 30.37 -11.24 -20.50
N ASP A 250 30.14 -12.45 -21.00
CA ASP A 250 29.69 -13.57 -20.16
C ASP A 250 30.74 -13.81 -19.06
N PRO A 251 30.36 -13.81 -17.76
CA PRO A 251 31.30 -14.05 -16.67
C PRO A 251 31.98 -15.42 -16.74
N ASN A 252 31.44 -16.38 -17.51
CA ASN A 252 32.11 -17.65 -17.79
C ASN A 252 33.29 -17.53 -18.78
N ILE A 253 33.37 -16.43 -19.53
CA ILE A 253 34.43 -16.14 -20.51
C ILE A 253 35.42 -15.14 -19.93
N VAL A 254 34.93 -14.02 -19.38
CA VAL A 254 35.76 -12.98 -18.78
C VAL A 254 35.18 -12.59 -17.44
N ASP A 255 35.92 -12.83 -16.36
CA ASP A 255 35.52 -12.45 -15.00
C ASP A 255 36.08 -11.06 -14.66
N TYR A 256 35.21 -10.04 -14.66
CA TYR A 256 35.64 -8.66 -14.42
C TYR A 256 36.20 -8.46 -13.01
N TYR A 257 35.74 -9.25 -12.03
CA TYR A 257 36.26 -9.17 -10.67
C TYR A 257 37.71 -9.64 -10.62
N LEU A 258 38.05 -10.76 -11.28
CA LEU A 258 39.44 -11.24 -11.29
C LEU A 258 40.39 -10.28 -12.01
N GLY A 259 39.92 -9.59 -13.05
CA GLY A 259 40.69 -8.55 -13.74
C GLY A 259 40.94 -7.30 -12.89
N GLN A 260 40.00 -6.97 -11.99
CA GLN A 260 40.03 -5.76 -11.17
C GLN A 260 40.47 -6.01 -9.72
N LYS A 261 40.56 -7.27 -9.28
CA LYS A 261 40.94 -7.69 -7.93
C LYS A 261 42.25 -7.09 -7.43
N PHE A 262 43.18 -6.80 -8.35
CA PHE A 262 44.49 -6.25 -8.02
C PHE A 262 44.53 -4.72 -8.03
N LEU A 263 43.47 -4.06 -8.51
CA LEU A 263 43.35 -2.62 -8.35
C LEU A 263 43.22 -2.35 -6.86
N PRO A 264 44.09 -1.53 -6.28
CA PRO A 264 43.92 -1.10 -4.90
C PRO A 264 42.64 -0.29 -4.86
N ILE A 265 41.56 -0.92 -4.39
CA ILE A 265 40.42 -0.17 -3.90
C ILE A 265 40.92 0.41 -2.59
N HIS A 266 41.55 1.59 -2.66
CA HIS A 266 42.02 2.33 -1.49
C HIS A 266 40.80 2.85 -0.73
N TYR A 267 40.07 1.93 -0.10
CA TYR A 267 39.13 2.25 0.94
C TYR A 267 39.92 2.19 2.24
N ASP A 268 40.51 3.33 2.63
CA ASP A 268 40.97 3.48 4.00
C ASP A 268 39.78 4.00 4.82
N PRO A 269 39.13 3.14 5.63
CA PRO A 269 37.98 3.55 6.42
C PRO A 269 38.31 4.66 7.44
N ASN A 270 39.60 4.97 7.66
CA ASN A 270 40.02 6.08 8.51
C ASN A 270 40.22 7.40 7.75
N GLU A 271 40.40 7.35 6.43
CA GLU A 271 40.55 8.55 5.58
C GLU A 271 39.23 8.98 4.92
N ASP A 272 38.27 8.06 4.84
CA ASP A 272 36.93 8.35 4.31
C ASP A 272 36.04 8.95 5.41
N GLU A 273 35.83 10.27 5.36
CA GLU A 273 35.00 11.00 6.34
C GLU A 273 33.54 10.51 6.39
N GLU A 274 32.99 10.01 5.27
CA GLU A 274 31.64 9.44 5.25
C GLU A 274 31.61 8.07 5.93
N ALA A 275 32.63 7.24 5.70
CA ALA A 275 32.80 5.97 6.39
C ALA A 275 33.01 6.15 7.90
N VAL A 276 33.86 7.09 8.33
CA VAL A 276 34.08 7.39 9.76
C VAL A 276 32.81 7.94 10.40
N ALA A 277 32.04 8.77 9.68
CA ALA A 277 30.77 9.26 10.17
C ALA A 277 29.77 8.12 10.37
N HIS A 278 29.72 7.15 9.47
CA HIS A 278 28.78 6.02 9.49
C HIS A 278 29.19 4.87 10.42
N ASP A 279 30.44 4.45 10.37
CA ASP A 279 30.95 3.25 11.05
C ASP A 279 31.97 3.58 12.16
N GLY A 280 32.06 4.86 12.54
CA GLY A 280 32.97 5.33 13.56
C GLY A 280 32.77 4.64 14.92
N PRO A 281 33.80 4.67 15.80
CA PRO A 281 33.81 3.92 17.06
C PRO A 281 32.64 4.26 17.99
N GLU A 282 32.05 5.45 17.86
CA GLU A 282 30.88 5.90 18.62
C GLU A 282 29.60 5.13 18.22
N ARG A 283 29.38 4.91 16.91
CA ARG A 283 28.23 4.14 16.40
C ARG A 283 28.41 2.64 16.66
N ALA A 284 29.61 2.11 16.47
CA ALA A 284 29.91 0.71 16.80
C ALA A 284 29.66 0.38 18.29
N ALA A 285 29.94 1.31 19.21
CA ALA A 285 29.65 1.15 20.63
C ALA A 285 28.14 1.20 20.94
N ALA A 286 27.39 2.06 20.23
CA ALA A 286 25.94 2.15 20.37
C ALA A 286 25.22 0.90 19.87
N ASP A 287 25.65 0.35 18.73
CA ASP A 287 25.09 -0.88 18.15
C ASP A 287 25.35 -2.09 19.04
N LYS A 288 26.57 -2.22 19.59
CA LYS A 288 26.90 -3.27 20.56
C LYS A 288 26.00 -3.22 21.79
N THR A 289 25.79 -2.03 22.34
CA THR A 289 24.89 -1.83 23.49
C THR A 289 23.45 -2.19 23.14
N THR A 290 23.01 -1.92 21.90
CA THR A 290 21.65 -2.24 21.45
C THR A 290 21.46 -3.75 21.28
N CYS A 291 22.42 -4.45 20.71
CA CYS A 291 22.39 -5.91 20.56
C CYS A 291 22.39 -6.66 21.90
N GLU A 292 23.17 -6.17 22.89
CA GLU A 292 23.21 -6.79 24.23
C GLU A 292 21.88 -6.65 25.01
N ASN A 293 20.99 -5.76 24.57
CA ASN A 293 19.69 -5.50 25.21
C ASN A 293 18.49 -6.15 24.49
N LEU A 294 18.71 -6.95 23.43
CA LEU A 294 17.61 -7.63 22.74
C LEU A 294 17.16 -8.90 23.50
N PRO A 295 15.86 -9.07 23.77
CA PRO A 295 15.34 -10.27 24.44
C PRO A 295 15.43 -11.52 23.54
N GLU A 296 15.86 -12.66 24.11
CA GLU A 296 16.17 -13.92 23.40
C GLU A 296 14.95 -14.72 22.89
N GLU A 297 13.73 -14.24 23.10
CA GLU A 297 12.51 -14.97 22.79
C GLU A 297 12.10 -14.74 21.32
N ASP A 298 12.59 -15.58 20.38
CA ASP A 298 11.92 -15.93 19.10
C ASP A 298 12.83 -16.79 18.18
N LYS A 299 13.21 -18.01 18.61
CA LYS A 299 14.04 -18.92 17.77
C LYS A 299 13.38 -20.23 17.29
N ASP A 300 12.19 -20.61 17.74
CA ASP A 300 11.74 -22.02 17.57
C ASP A 300 10.36 -22.22 16.90
N GLU A 301 10.04 -21.55 15.79
CA GLU A 301 8.73 -21.78 15.15
C GLU A 301 8.71 -21.77 13.60
N PHE A 302 9.61 -22.52 12.93
CA PHE A 302 9.58 -22.62 11.45
C PHE A 302 9.67 -24.03 10.82
N ASP A 303 9.64 -25.11 11.61
CA ASP A 303 9.92 -26.45 11.08
C ASP A 303 8.72 -27.28 10.58
N ASN A 304 7.50 -26.71 10.46
CA ASN A 304 6.31 -27.54 10.23
C ASN A 304 5.30 -27.04 9.17
N ILE A 305 5.72 -26.82 7.92
CA ILE A 305 4.75 -26.71 6.80
C ILE A 305 5.12 -27.65 5.62
N GLU A 306 4.42 -28.79 5.65
CA GLU A 306 3.84 -29.61 4.58
C GLU A 306 4.62 -29.95 3.28
N THR A 307 4.87 -31.25 3.18
CA THR A 307 5.24 -32.05 2.02
C THR A 307 4.05 -32.26 1.07
N GLY A 308 4.15 -31.83 -0.20
CA GLY A 308 3.17 -32.24 -1.23
C GLY A 308 3.19 -31.45 -2.55
N LEU A 309 3.75 -30.24 -2.58
CA LEU A 309 3.73 -29.40 -3.78
C LEU A 309 4.96 -29.60 -4.67
N THR A 310 4.74 -29.63 -5.99
CA THR A 310 5.83 -29.63 -6.99
C THR A 310 6.53 -28.27 -7.03
N SER A 311 7.78 -28.20 -7.52
CA SER A 311 8.60 -26.98 -7.50
C SER A 311 7.95 -25.81 -8.26
N VAL A 312 7.26 -26.09 -9.37
CA VAL A 312 6.51 -25.09 -10.13
C VAL A 312 5.28 -24.64 -9.35
N GLN A 313 4.57 -25.54 -8.67
CA GLN A 313 3.43 -25.18 -7.82
C GLN A 313 3.85 -24.32 -6.63
N LYS A 314 5.07 -24.45 -6.10
CA LYS A 314 5.56 -23.59 -5.01
C LYS A 314 5.86 -22.17 -5.50
N VAL A 315 6.47 -22.04 -6.67
CA VAL A 315 6.72 -20.73 -7.31
C VAL A 315 5.40 -20.09 -7.72
N CYS A 316 4.48 -20.86 -8.31
CA CYS A 316 3.14 -20.38 -8.61
C CYS A 316 2.38 -20.03 -7.33
N TYR A 317 2.44 -20.82 -6.26
CA TYR A 317 1.76 -20.49 -4.99
C TYR A 317 2.28 -19.18 -4.40
N VAL A 318 3.60 -18.94 -4.43
CA VAL A 318 4.18 -17.66 -3.97
C VAL A 318 3.79 -16.49 -4.87
N LEU A 319 3.75 -16.68 -6.19
CA LEU A 319 3.42 -15.61 -7.16
C LEU A 319 1.91 -15.36 -7.28
N PHE A 320 1.06 -16.38 -7.13
CA PHE A 320 -0.40 -16.30 -7.29
C PHE A 320 -1.11 -15.77 -6.03
N PHE A 321 -0.44 -15.81 -4.87
CA PHE A 321 -0.91 -15.17 -3.63
C PHE A 321 -0.27 -13.79 -3.37
N ALA A 322 0.63 -13.33 -4.25
CA ALA A 322 1.25 -12.01 -4.20
C ALA A 322 0.51 -10.95 -5.05
N PHE A 323 -0.62 -11.30 -5.70
CA PHE A 323 -1.55 -10.42 -6.42
C PHE A 323 -2.99 -10.60 -5.91
#